data_AF-A0A9N9I8W0-F1
#
_entry.id   AF-A0A9N9I8W0-F1
#
_cell.length_a   1.000
_cell.length_b   1.000
_cell.length_c   1.000
_cell.angle_alpha   90.00
_cell.angle_beta   90.00
_cell.angle_gamma   90.00
#
_symmetry.space_group_name_H-M   'P 1'
#
loop_
_entity.id
_entity.type
_entity.pdbx_description
1 polymer ?
#
loop_
_entity_poly.entity_id
_entity_poly.type
_entity_poly.pdbx_seq_one_letter_code
_entity_poly.pdbx_strand_id
1 'polypeptide(L)'
;GPLFILSMKNGENRFNTTFIQEINAILDEIEFTIQQENLERAALITIGEGKFYSNGLDLEHALNTPGFFDDYFLKLLARILTFPIPTVAAINGHAFAGGFMFAIAHVDIIAPEKDVLPKAKELALEWSKLARAGAIYRELKKEMYIE
;
A
#
# COMPACT_ATOMS: atom_id res chain seq x y z
N GLY A 1 2.31 20.33 11.50
CA GLY A 1 3.45 19.98 12.36
C GLY A 1 4.52 19.37 11.48
N PRO A 2 5.31 18.42 12.00
CA PRO A 2 6.46 17.90 11.28
C PRO A 2 6.05 17.12 10.03
N LEU A 3 6.96 17.14 9.05
CA LEU A 3 6.88 16.35 7.84
C LEU A 3 7.99 15.31 7.89
N PHE A 4 7.63 14.04 8.02
CA PHE A 4 8.56 12.93 7.97
C PHE A 4 8.81 12.56 6.50
N ILE A 5 10.07 12.37 6.11
CA ILE A 5 10.45 11.98 4.76
C ILE A 5 11.25 10.68 4.84
N LEU A 6 10.64 9.58 4.41
CA LEU A 6 11.30 8.29 4.26
C LEU A 6 11.84 8.17 2.84
N SER A 7 13.16 8.29 2.72
CA SER A 7 13.88 8.14 1.44
C SER A 7 14.33 6.69 1.24
N MET A 8 13.76 6.02 0.25
CA MET A 8 14.09 4.65 -0.15
C MET A 8 15.31 4.65 -1.08
N LYS A 9 16.45 4.19 -0.55
CA LYS A 9 17.76 4.22 -1.21
C LYS A 9 18.41 2.84 -1.34
N ASN A 10 17.63 1.85 -1.74
CA ASN A 10 18.05 0.46 -1.87
C ASN A 10 18.13 0.03 -3.35
N GLY A 11 18.92 0.77 -4.14
CA GLY A 11 19.09 0.53 -5.58
C GLY A 11 17.78 0.68 -6.37
N GLU A 12 17.16 -0.44 -6.74
CA GLU A 12 15.85 -0.45 -7.42
C GLU A 12 14.66 -0.48 -6.44
N ASN A 13 14.91 -0.44 -5.12
CA ASN A 13 13.91 -0.54 -4.06
C ASN A 13 13.01 -1.78 -4.24
N ARG A 14 13.65 -2.94 -4.45
CA ARG A 14 12.96 -4.22 -4.52
C ARG A 14 12.62 -4.71 -3.12
N PHE A 15 11.36 -5.04 -2.88
CA PHE A 15 10.91 -5.54 -1.59
C PHE A 15 11.39 -6.98 -1.38
N ASN A 16 12.34 -7.14 -0.47
CA ASN A 16 12.69 -8.38 0.20
C ASN A 16 12.45 -8.22 1.71
N THR A 17 12.62 -9.28 2.50
CA THR A 17 12.32 -9.24 3.95
C THR A 17 13.18 -8.21 4.69
N THR A 18 14.46 -8.09 4.34
CA THR A 18 15.38 -7.13 4.96
C THR A 18 14.92 -5.69 4.73
N PHE A 19 14.66 -5.34 3.47
CA PHE A 19 14.24 -3.98 3.13
C PHE A 19 12.87 -3.62 3.75
N ILE A 20 11.95 -4.59 3.82
CA ILE A 20 10.66 -4.40 4.52
C ILE A 20 10.88 -4.17 6.02
N GLN A 21 11.81 -4.88 6.65
CA GLN A 21 12.12 -4.70 8.07
C GLN A 21 12.76 -3.34 8.36
N GLU A 22 13.65 -2.87 7.49
CA GLU A 22 14.24 -1.52 7.59
C GLU A 22 13.18 -0.42 7.50
N ILE A 23 12.24 -0.54 6.55
CA ILE A 23 11.10 0.38 6.46
C ILE A 23 10.29 0.34 7.75
N ASN A 24 9.96 -0.85 8.27
CA ASN A 24 9.18 -0.97 9.50
C ASN A 24 9.88 -0.35 10.71
N ALA A 25 11.19 -0.49 10.85
CA ALA A 25 11.94 0.13 11.94
C ALA A 25 11.83 1.67 11.89
N ILE A 26 11.93 2.26 10.70
CA ILE A 26 11.74 3.71 10.52
C ILE A 26 10.30 4.11 10.86
N LEU A 27 9.30 3.31 10.46
CA LEU A 27 7.91 3.55 10.82
C LEU A 27 7.69 3.48 12.34
N ASP A 28 8.35 2.55 13.04
CA ASP A 28 8.30 2.45 14.51
C ASP A 28 8.85 3.73 15.18
N GLU A 29 9.97 4.27 14.68
CA GLU A 29 10.55 5.52 15.20
C GLU A 29 9.61 6.73 15.00
N ILE A 30 8.94 6.79 13.84
CA ILE A 30 7.99 7.86 13.53
C ILE A 30 6.75 7.75 14.44
N GLU A 31 6.17 6.56 14.60
CA GLU A 31 5.03 6.32 15.50
C GLU A 31 5.38 6.66 16.95
N PHE A 32 6.57 6.26 17.40
CA PHE A 32 7.07 6.62 18.72
C PHE A 32 7.15 8.14 18.89
N THR A 33 7.70 8.85 17.90
CA THR A 33 7.80 10.32 17.93
C THR A 33 6.42 10.98 17.97
N ILE A 34 5.48 10.51 17.14
CA ILE A 34 4.09 10.99 17.13
C ILE A 34 3.44 10.84 18.50
N GLN A 35 3.63 9.69 19.14
CA GLN A 35 3.04 9.41 20.45
C GLN A 35 3.71 10.23 21.57
N GLN A 36 5.04 10.27 21.61
CA GLN A 36 5.79 10.97 22.66
C GLN A 36 5.54 12.48 22.64
N GLU A 37 5.50 13.08 21.45
CA GLU A 37 5.29 14.52 21.29
C GLU A 37 3.81 14.92 21.16
N ASN A 38 2.90 13.94 21.23
CA ASN A 38 1.46 14.12 21.06
C ASN A 38 1.12 14.93 19.78
N LEU A 39 1.69 14.51 18.65
CA LEU A 39 1.58 15.23 17.38
C LEU A 39 0.20 15.05 16.75
N GLU A 40 -0.68 16.04 16.93
CA GLU A 40 -2.02 16.05 16.30
C GLU A 40 -1.99 16.38 14.80
N ARG A 41 -0.88 16.92 14.30
CA ARG A 41 -0.72 17.35 12.90
C ARG A 41 0.67 17.00 12.38
N ALA A 42 0.81 15.88 11.70
CA ALA A 42 2.02 15.49 10.98
C ALA A 42 1.64 14.78 9.68
N ALA A 43 2.63 14.55 8.81
CA ALA A 43 2.46 13.72 7.62
C ALA A 43 3.76 12.96 7.33
N LEU A 44 3.64 11.81 6.68
CA LEU A 44 4.75 11.01 6.18
C LEU A 44 4.77 11.05 4.65
N ILE A 45 5.92 11.35 4.06
CA ILE A 45 6.18 11.20 2.63
C ILE A 45 7.16 10.05 2.43
N THR A 46 6.84 9.12 1.53
CA THR A 46 7.83 8.17 0.99
C THR A 46 8.30 8.65 -0.37
N ILE A 47 9.60 8.53 -0.63
CA ILE A 47 10.21 8.92 -1.91
C ILE A 47 11.36 7.96 -2.25
N GLY A 48 11.54 7.63 -3.52
CA GLY A 48 12.71 6.87 -3.98
C GLY A 48 13.88 7.76 -4.38
N GLU A 49 14.92 7.16 -4.96
CA GLU A 49 16.10 7.87 -5.46
C GLU A 49 16.35 7.59 -6.94
N GLY A 50 16.85 8.60 -7.65
CA GLY A 50 17.13 8.51 -9.08
C GLY A 50 15.86 8.16 -9.89
N LYS A 51 15.95 7.12 -10.71
CA LYS A 51 14.89 6.71 -11.64
C LYS A 51 13.87 5.73 -11.05
N PHE A 52 14.01 5.32 -9.79
CA PHE A 52 13.13 4.35 -9.17
C PHE A 52 12.44 4.95 -7.95
N TYR A 53 11.12 4.84 -7.92
CA TYR A 53 10.39 4.85 -6.67
C TYR A 53 10.48 3.44 -6.06
N SER A 54 9.99 2.42 -6.77
CA SER A 54 10.24 0.99 -6.49
C SER A 54 9.99 0.10 -7.71
N ASN A 55 10.87 -0.87 -7.93
CA ASN A 55 10.74 -1.87 -8.99
C ASN A 55 10.00 -3.15 -8.53
N GLY A 56 9.19 -3.06 -7.46
CA GLY A 56 8.35 -4.16 -7.02
C GLY A 56 9.03 -5.13 -6.07
N LEU A 57 8.64 -6.39 -6.14
CA LEU A 57 9.20 -7.42 -5.29
C LEU A 57 10.58 -7.86 -5.80
N ASP A 58 11.44 -8.26 -4.89
CA ASP A 58 12.46 -9.25 -5.22
C ASP A 58 11.75 -10.59 -5.41
N LEU A 59 11.40 -10.91 -6.66
CA LEU A 59 10.50 -12.02 -6.96
C LEU A 59 11.10 -13.38 -6.58
N GLU A 60 12.40 -13.56 -6.80
CA GLU A 60 13.09 -14.81 -6.43
C GLU A 60 13.08 -14.98 -4.91
N HIS A 61 13.40 -13.93 -4.15
CA HIS A 61 13.33 -13.95 -2.69
C HIS A 61 11.91 -14.22 -2.19
N ALA A 62 10.93 -13.52 -2.75
CA ALA A 62 9.52 -13.63 -2.36
C ALA A 62 8.96 -15.04 -2.56
N LEU A 63 9.29 -15.69 -3.67
CA LEU A 63 8.82 -17.04 -3.99
C LEU A 63 9.49 -18.13 -3.14
N ASN A 64 10.71 -17.87 -2.65
CA ASN A 64 11.48 -18.83 -1.85
C ASN A 64 11.38 -18.58 -0.33
N THR A 65 10.70 -17.53 0.10
CA THR A 65 10.54 -17.18 1.52
C THR A 65 9.13 -17.56 2.01
N PRO A 66 9.00 -18.59 2.87
CA PRO A 66 7.72 -18.92 3.47
C PRO A 66 7.13 -17.72 4.23
N GLY A 67 5.84 -17.45 4.02
CA GLY A 67 5.15 -16.33 4.69
C GLY A 67 5.47 -14.94 4.14
N PHE A 68 6.26 -14.81 3.06
CA PHE A 68 6.66 -13.49 2.54
C PHE A 68 5.49 -12.52 2.33
N PHE A 69 4.40 -12.99 1.73
CA PHE A 69 3.24 -12.15 1.47
C PHE A 69 2.50 -11.77 2.75
N ASP A 70 2.13 -12.75 3.57
CA ASP A 70 1.27 -12.52 4.74
C ASP A 70 2.02 -11.84 5.90
N ASP A 71 3.26 -12.26 6.17
CA ASP A 71 4.03 -11.83 7.33
C ASP A 71 4.86 -10.56 7.08
N TYR A 72 5.15 -10.23 5.82
CA TYR A 72 6.00 -9.10 5.46
C TYR A 72 5.32 -8.11 4.53
N PHE A 73 5.06 -8.49 3.27
CA PHE A 73 4.70 -7.50 2.25
C PHE A 73 3.27 -6.96 2.43
N LEU A 74 2.26 -7.82 2.54
CA LEU A 74 0.86 -7.39 2.79
C LEU A 74 0.72 -6.73 4.15
N LYS A 75 1.50 -7.17 5.15
CA LYS A 75 1.55 -6.54 6.46
C LYS A 75 2.11 -5.12 6.41
N LEU A 76 3.15 -4.87 5.62
CA LEU A 76 3.66 -3.52 5.37
C LEU A 76 2.61 -2.65 4.66
N LEU A 77 1.91 -3.16 3.65
CA LEU A 77 0.86 -2.41 2.95
C LEU A 77 -0.29 -2.04 3.90
N ALA A 78 -0.75 -3.00 4.72
CA ALA A 78 -1.78 -2.76 5.72
C ALA A 78 -1.34 -1.68 6.71
N ARG A 79 -0.07 -1.72 7.15
CA ARG A 79 0.48 -0.71 8.06
C ARG A 79 0.50 0.69 7.47
N ILE A 80 0.91 0.85 6.20
CA ILE A 80 0.87 2.16 5.52
C ILE A 80 -0.58 2.66 5.39
N LEU A 81 -1.51 1.78 5.02
CA LEU A 81 -2.94 2.12 4.90
C LEU A 81 -3.55 2.61 6.21
N THR A 82 -3.11 2.06 7.35
CA THR A 82 -3.65 2.38 8.67
C THR A 82 -2.68 3.22 9.51
N PHE A 83 -1.71 3.88 8.90
CA PHE A 83 -0.71 4.66 9.62
C PHE A 83 -1.38 5.83 10.37
N PRO A 84 -0.94 6.18 11.60
CA PRO A 84 -1.67 7.13 12.46
C PRO A 84 -1.67 8.58 11.97
N ILE A 85 -0.90 8.89 10.93
CA ILE A 85 -0.84 10.21 10.28
C ILE A 85 -0.94 10.03 8.76
N PRO A 86 -1.45 11.03 8.00
CA PRO A 86 -1.54 10.94 6.56
C PRO A 86 -0.20 10.59 5.91
N THR A 87 -0.25 9.71 4.92
CA THR A 87 0.93 9.22 4.21
C THR A 87 0.80 9.57 2.73
N VAL A 88 1.87 10.04 2.09
CA VAL A 88 1.88 10.38 0.66
C VAL A 88 3.07 9.70 -0.04
N ALA A 89 2.81 9.04 -1.16
CA ALA A 89 3.86 8.52 -2.03
C ALA A 89 4.31 9.60 -3.03
N ALA A 90 5.52 10.13 -2.85
CA ALA A 90 6.17 11.00 -3.83
C ALA A 90 6.88 10.14 -4.89
N ILE A 91 6.13 9.74 -5.93
CA ILE A 91 6.61 8.85 -6.99
C ILE A 91 7.56 9.61 -7.93
N ASN A 92 8.87 9.56 -7.64
CA ASN A 92 9.93 10.21 -8.43
C ASN A 92 10.28 9.46 -9.73
N GLY A 93 9.94 8.17 -9.82
CA GLY A 93 10.36 7.30 -10.90
C GLY A 93 9.50 6.04 -11.00
N HIS A 94 10.05 4.96 -11.54
CA HIS A 94 9.30 3.72 -11.76
C HIS A 94 8.69 3.21 -10.44
N ALA A 95 7.40 2.91 -10.48
CA ALA A 95 6.64 2.27 -9.40
C ALA A 95 5.91 1.06 -10.01
N PHE A 96 6.53 -0.12 -10.00
CA PHE A 96 6.02 -1.30 -10.69
C PHE A 96 5.56 -2.39 -9.74
N ALA A 97 4.48 -3.10 -10.11
CA ALA A 97 3.93 -4.24 -9.38
C ALA A 97 3.81 -3.94 -7.87
N GLY A 98 4.60 -4.61 -7.02
CA GLY A 98 4.64 -4.34 -5.58
C GLY A 98 4.97 -2.89 -5.20
N GLY A 99 5.77 -2.19 -6.01
CA GLY A 99 6.09 -0.78 -5.86
C GLY A 99 4.89 0.11 -6.11
N PHE A 100 4.05 -0.24 -7.09
CA PHE A 100 2.77 0.43 -7.31
C PHE A 100 1.79 0.14 -6.18
N MET A 101 1.71 -1.11 -5.72
CA MET A 101 0.88 -1.50 -4.57
C MET A 101 1.26 -0.72 -3.30
N PHE A 102 2.55 -0.54 -3.04
CA PHE A 102 3.05 0.29 -1.95
C PHE A 102 2.67 1.77 -2.13
N ALA A 103 2.81 2.31 -3.34
CA ALA A 103 2.44 3.69 -3.62
C ALA A 103 0.94 3.95 -3.38
N ILE A 104 0.05 3.09 -3.88
CA ILE A 104 -1.41 3.27 -3.73
C ILE A 104 -1.93 2.95 -2.32
N ALA A 105 -1.11 2.28 -1.49
CA ALA A 105 -1.43 2.09 -0.08
C ALA A 105 -1.39 3.40 0.72
N HIS A 106 -0.71 4.43 0.20
CA HIS A 106 -0.63 5.73 0.85
C HIS A 106 -1.98 6.44 0.78
N VAL A 107 -2.42 6.95 1.93
CA VAL A 107 -3.67 7.70 2.05
C VAL A 107 -3.38 9.18 2.29
N ASP A 108 -3.75 10.00 1.31
CA ASP A 108 -3.62 11.46 1.33
C ASP A 108 -4.64 12.15 2.26
N ILE A 109 -5.70 11.44 2.66
CA ILE A 109 -6.73 11.91 3.59
C ILE A 109 -7.07 10.81 4.61
N ILE A 110 -6.69 10.99 5.87
CA ILE A 110 -7.30 10.23 6.98
C ILE A 110 -8.68 10.84 7.25
N ALA A 111 -9.68 10.38 6.51
CA ALA A 111 -11.06 10.75 6.79
C ALA A 111 -11.55 9.88 7.97
N PRO A 112 -12.19 10.49 8.99
CA PRO A 112 -12.73 9.73 10.12
C PRO A 112 -13.64 8.58 9.65
N GLU A 113 -13.62 7.43 10.34
CA GLU A 113 -14.41 6.25 9.94
C GLU A 113 -15.90 6.60 9.71
N LYS A 114 -16.47 7.45 10.56
CA LYS A 114 -17.85 7.98 10.44
C LYS A 114 -18.13 8.68 9.11
N ASP A 115 -17.11 9.25 8.48
CA ASP A 115 -17.20 10.02 7.24
C ASP A 115 -16.86 9.13 6.02
N VAL A 116 -16.08 8.06 6.21
CA VAL A 116 -15.65 7.12 5.14
C VAL A 116 -16.63 5.97 4.95
N LEU A 117 -17.06 5.34 6.05
CA LEU A 117 -17.83 4.09 6.01
C LEU A 117 -19.17 4.23 5.25
N PRO A 118 -19.93 5.35 5.36
CA PRO A 118 -21.12 5.55 4.56
C PRO A 118 -20.82 5.60 3.05
N LYS A 119 -19.76 6.33 2.64
CA LYS A 119 -19.40 6.46 1.22
C LYS A 119 -18.82 5.17 0.65
N ALA A 120 -18.02 4.45 1.43
CA ALA A 120 -17.50 3.14 1.06
C ALA A 120 -18.63 2.12 0.87
N LYS A 121 -19.65 2.12 1.75
CA LYS A 121 -20.86 1.28 1.60
C LYS A 121 -21.66 1.63 0.35
N GLU A 122 -21.84 2.92 0.07
CA GLU A 122 -22.54 3.41 -1.13
C GLU A 122 -21.84 2.90 -2.40
N LEU A 123 -20.52 3.11 -2.51
CA LEU A 123 -19.72 2.65 -3.65
C LEU A 123 -19.72 1.12 -3.77
N ALA A 124 -19.57 0.41 -2.65
CA ALA A 124 -19.63 -1.05 -2.65
C ALA A 124 -20.97 -1.57 -3.19
N LEU A 125 -22.09 -0.94 -2.80
CA LEU A 125 -23.42 -1.29 -3.29
C LEU A 125 -23.59 -0.99 -4.78
N GLU A 126 -23.12 0.16 -5.24
CA GLU A 126 -23.14 0.55 -6.65
C GLU A 126 -22.36 -0.45 -7.51
N TRP A 127 -21.13 -0.76 -7.12
CA TRP A 127 -20.22 -1.60 -7.91
C TRP A 127 -20.51 -3.09 -7.75
N SER A 128 -21.17 -3.52 -6.67
CA SER A 128 -21.60 -4.92 -6.49
C SER A 128 -22.51 -5.43 -7.63
N LYS A 129 -23.28 -4.53 -8.24
CA LYS A 129 -24.14 -4.85 -9.40
C LYS A 129 -23.31 -5.20 -10.63
N LEU A 130 -22.21 -4.48 -10.85
CA LEU A 130 -21.27 -4.72 -11.95
C LEU A 130 -20.46 -6.00 -11.72
N ALA A 131 -20.08 -6.29 -10.49
CA ALA A 131 -19.41 -7.56 -10.13
C ALA A 131 -20.32 -8.78 -10.40
N ARG A 132 -21.62 -8.67 -10.10
CA ARG A 132 -22.62 -9.71 -10.43
C ARG A 132 -22.83 -9.84 -11.94
N ALA A 133 -22.89 -8.73 -12.68
CA ALA A 133 -22.98 -8.76 -14.14
C ALA A 133 -21.76 -9.46 -14.77
N GLY A 134 -20.55 -9.24 -14.24
CA GLY A 134 -19.35 -9.95 -14.66
C GLY A 134 -19.39 -11.46 -14.39
N ALA A 135 -19.99 -11.88 -13.27
CA ALA A 135 -20.21 -13.30 -12.96
C ALA A 135 -21.24 -13.95 -13.91
N ILE A 136 -22.35 -13.25 -14.21
CA ILE A 136 -23.36 -13.71 -15.16
C ILE A 136 -22.80 -13.79 -16.59
N TYR A 137 -22.02 -12.78 -17.00
CA TYR A 137 -21.37 -12.77 -18.31
C TYR A 137 -20.38 -13.93 -18.46
N ARG A 138 -19.65 -14.28 -17.39
CA ARG A 138 -18.74 -15.42 -17.37
C ARG A 138 -19.48 -16.74 -17.60
N GLU A 139 -20.65 -16.90 -17.00
CA GLU A 139 -21.46 -18.12 -17.10
C GLU A 139 -22.20 -18.21 -18.44
N LEU A 140 -22.73 -17.09 -18.94
CA LEU A 140 -23.22 -16.99 -20.31
C LEU A 140 -22.13 -17.33 -21.33
N LYS A 141 -20.88 -16.88 -21.12
CA LYS A 141 -19.77 -17.21 -22.00
C LYS A 141 -19.41 -18.70 -21.94
N LYS A 142 -19.48 -19.34 -20.77
CA LYS A 142 -19.29 -20.80 -20.68
C LYS A 142 -20.37 -21.56 -21.43
N GLU A 143 -21.64 -21.14 -21.35
CA GLU A 143 -22.74 -21.80 -22.07
C GLU A 143 -22.73 -21.52 -23.58
N MET A 144 -22.32 -20.33 -24.00
CA MET A 144 -22.28 -19.93 -25.42
C MET A 144 -21.07 -20.49 -26.18
N TYR A 145 -19.98 -20.84 -25.49
CA TYR A 145 -18.73 -21.28 -26.13
C TYR A 145 -18.34 -22.71 -25.72
N ILE A 146 -19.31 -23.60 -25.53
CA ILE A 146 -19.05 -25.05 -25.45
C ILE A 146 -18.88 -25.60 -26.88
N GLU A 147 -17.62 -25.83 -27.27
CA GLU A 147 -17.17 -27.03 -27.99
C GLU A 147 -16.08 -27.70 -27.16
#